data_AF-A0A959TYQ2-F1
#
_entry.id   AF-A0A959TYQ2-F1
#
_cell.length_a   1.000
_cell.length_b   1.000
_cell.length_c   1.000
_cell.angle_alpha   90.00
_cell.angle_beta   90.00
_cell.angle_gamma   90.00
#
_symmetry.space_group_name_H-M   'P 1'
#
loop_
_entity.id
_entity.type
_entity.pdbx_description
1 polymer ?
#
loop_
_entity_poly.entity_id
_entity_poly.type
_entity_poly.pdbx_seq_one_letter_code
_entity_poly.pdbx_strand_id
1 'polypeptide(L)'
;MIVRSMTPKEAANDARKDLSAIVNKLKPLGKRMERELRVAPKGVDRLEQAIRWRSPRGNDWILVLIRMKRSTQMTGLVRYHGKDKRLRAVRVDLLGNDTDIHYSAHFFERYYKRFDREKDPVQRLFDFFTVNHTPSIQSTKALPDGTMEVFGAMFHGNATGIWDSGHGLISFTTFLDQGLLGADQQRMDESLSMQQYFQYFTPGQRQRMLLDAEAELKRQAMQRPELAQQDQQLLTLLRQWAGRSGGA
;
A
#
# COMPACT_ATOMS: atom_id res chain seq x y z
N MET A 1 18.94 -16.11 4.50
CA MET A 1 18.56 -15.96 3.10
C MET A 1 17.26 -16.70 2.93
N ILE A 2 16.28 -16.08 2.28
CA ILE A 2 15.01 -16.75 1.97
C ILE A 2 15.30 -17.87 0.98
N VAL A 3 14.81 -19.07 1.30
CA VAL A 3 14.97 -20.26 0.45
C VAL A 3 13.63 -20.71 -0.11
N ARG A 4 13.67 -21.47 -1.21
CA ARG A 4 12.48 -21.83 -2.00
C ARG A 4 11.42 -22.64 -1.26
N SER A 5 11.82 -23.33 -0.19
CA SER A 5 10.93 -24.15 0.63
C SER A 5 10.16 -23.38 1.69
N MET A 6 10.55 -22.13 1.97
CA MET A 6 9.88 -21.32 2.98
C MET A 6 8.44 -20.99 2.57
N THR A 7 7.54 -21.10 3.53
CA THR A 7 6.21 -20.52 3.48
C THR A 7 6.30 -18.98 3.43
N PRO A 8 5.24 -18.29 2.99
CA PRO A 8 5.19 -16.83 3.01
C PRO A 8 5.54 -16.22 4.37
N LYS A 9 5.05 -16.82 5.46
CA LYS A 9 5.33 -16.32 6.82
C LYS A 9 6.79 -16.54 7.23
N GLU A 10 7.37 -17.70 6.91
CA GLU A 10 8.80 -17.94 7.16
C GLU A 10 9.69 -16.99 6.35
N ALA A 11 9.31 -16.69 5.10
CA ALA A 11 9.99 -15.71 4.26
C ALA A 11 9.92 -14.31 4.88
N ALA A 12 8.76 -13.88 5.37
CA ALA A 12 8.59 -12.61 6.10
C ALA A 12 9.47 -12.56 7.36
N ASN A 13 9.46 -13.63 8.15
CA ASN A 13 10.27 -13.72 9.37
C ASN A 13 11.78 -13.72 9.07
N ASP A 14 12.26 -14.40 8.01
CA ASP A 14 13.68 -14.31 7.63
C ASP A 14 14.05 -12.93 7.08
N ALA A 15 13.14 -12.29 6.34
CA ALA A 15 13.32 -10.93 5.84
C ALA A 15 13.48 -9.91 6.98
N ARG A 16 12.70 -10.06 8.06
CA ARG A 16 12.82 -9.21 9.25
C ARG A 16 14.20 -9.28 9.92
N LYS A 17 14.99 -10.33 9.68
CA LYS A 17 16.38 -10.41 10.17
C LYS A 17 17.33 -9.44 9.45
N ASP A 18 16.93 -8.88 8.30
CA ASP A 18 17.70 -7.85 7.59
C ASP A 18 17.43 -6.43 8.14
N LEU A 19 16.46 -6.22 9.04
CA LEU A 19 16.01 -4.89 9.46
C LEU A 19 17.15 -3.97 9.92
N SER A 20 18.06 -4.47 10.76
CA SER A 20 19.21 -3.66 11.23
C SER A 20 20.09 -3.19 10.07
N ALA A 21 20.38 -4.08 9.12
CA ALA A 21 21.18 -3.75 7.94
C ALA A 21 20.45 -2.77 7.01
N ILE A 22 19.13 -2.92 6.86
CA ILE A 22 18.27 -2.00 6.08
C ILE A 22 18.27 -0.60 6.71
N VAL A 23 18.07 -0.50 8.03
CA VAL A 23 18.08 0.79 8.75
C VAL A 23 19.44 1.48 8.55
N ASN A 24 20.54 0.75 8.69
CA ASN A 24 21.87 1.29 8.44
C ASN A 24 22.06 1.76 7.00
N LYS A 25 21.51 1.02 6.03
CA LYS A 25 21.53 1.39 4.60
C LYS A 25 20.73 2.66 4.32
N LEU A 26 19.58 2.82 4.93
CA LEU A 26 18.64 3.91 4.64
C LEU A 26 18.88 5.17 5.48
N LYS A 27 19.54 5.08 6.64
CA LYS A 27 19.86 6.23 7.51
C LYS A 27 20.60 7.38 6.80
N PRO A 28 21.70 7.16 6.05
CA PRO A 28 22.35 8.26 5.31
C PRO A 28 21.46 8.83 4.21
N LEU A 29 20.66 7.99 3.55
CA LEU A 29 19.71 8.40 2.52
C LEU A 29 18.62 9.33 3.11
N GLY A 30 18.04 8.94 4.24
CA GLY A 30 17.04 9.75 4.94
C GLY A 30 17.57 11.11 5.38
N LYS A 31 18.82 11.18 5.89
CA LYS A 31 19.46 12.46 6.22
C LYS A 31 19.66 13.35 4.99
N ARG A 32 20.00 12.76 3.83
CA ARG A 32 20.14 13.50 2.58
C ARG A 32 18.79 14.06 2.13
N MET A 33 17.76 13.21 2.07
CA MET A 33 16.40 13.61 1.71
C MET A 33 15.82 14.66 2.67
N GLU A 34 16.15 14.61 3.96
CA GLU A 34 15.75 15.65 4.91
C GLU A 34 16.34 17.02 4.54
N ARG A 35 17.63 17.06 4.18
CA ARG A 35 18.30 18.30 3.75
C ARG A 35 17.72 18.82 2.45
N GLU A 36 17.49 17.93 1.48
CA GLU A 36 16.86 18.26 0.20
C GLU A 36 15.46 18.85 0.41
N LEU A 37 14.63 18.23 1.26
CA LEU A 37 13.28 18.71 1.54
C LEU A 37 13.27 20.07 2.26
N ARG A 38 14.28 20.37 3.08
CA ARG A 38 14.40 21.65 3.79
C ARG A 38 14.63 22.83 2.86
N VAL A 39 15.35 22.62 1.77
CA VAL A 39 15.68 23.65 0.76
C VAL A 39 14.78 23.58 -0.48
N ALA A 40 13.82 22.65 -0.49
CA ALA A 40 12.93 22.47 -1.62
C ALA A 40 12.01 23.69 -1.81
N PRO A 41 11.59 24.00 -3.07
CA PRO A 41 10.67 25.09 -3.36
C PRO A 41 9.35 25.00 -2.55
N LYS A 42 8.69 26.15 -2.38
CA LYS A 42 7.33 26.18 -1.83
C LYS A 42 6.42 25.26 -2.64
N GLY A 43 5.67 24.40 -1.95
CA GLY A 43 4.80 23.39 -2.57
C GLY A 43 5.37 21.97 -2.57
N VAL A 44 6.68 21.79 -2.34
CA VAL A 44 7.27 20.46 -2.14
C VAL A 44 7.24 20.11 -0.65
N ASP A 45 6.50 19.08 -0.28
CA ASP A 45 6.37 18.59 1.09
C ASP A 45 6.70 17.09 1.24
N ARG A 46 6.92 16.40 0.12
CA ARG A 46 7.23 14.98 0.03
C ARG A 46 8.37 14.75 -0.97
N LEU A 47 9.36 13.97 -0.55
CA LEU A 47 10.35 13.34 -1.43
C LEU A 47 10.23 11.84 -1.30
N GLU A 48 10.33 11.14 -2.42
CA GLU A 48 10.25 9.69 -2.46
C GLU A 48 11.41 9.13 -3.27
N GLN A 49 12.00 8.05 -2.75
CA GLN A 49 13.09 7.36 -3.41
C GLN A 49 12.98 5.85 -3.24
N ALA A 50 12.99 5.15 -4.37
CA ALA A 50 13.09 3.70 -4.42
C ALA A 50 14.52 3.26 -4.78
N ILE A 51 15.05 2.23 -4.13
CA ILE A 51 16.36 1.67 -4.41
C ILE A 51 16.33 0.15 -4.44
N ARG A 52 17.16 -0.45 -5.29
CA ARG A 52 17.48 -1.88 -5.21
C ARG A 52 18.68 -2.07 -4.30
N TRP A 53 18.61 -3.08 -3.46
CA TRP A 53 19.69 -3.38 -2.53
C TRP A 53 19.72 -4.88 -2.22
N ARG A 54 20.92 -5.45 -2.09
CA ARG A 54 21.09 -6.83 -1.64
C ARG A 54 21.60 -6.83 -0.21
N SER A 55 20.91 -7.55 0.67
CA SER A 55 21.31 -7.63 2.07
C SER A 55 22.57 -8.48 2.25
N PRO A 56 23.31 -8.32 3.37
CA PRO A 56 24.43 -9.20 3.71
C PRO A 56 24.02 -10.68 3.81
N ARG A 57 22.75 -10.95 4.12
CA ARG A 57 22.17 -12.31 4.14
C ARG A 57 21.84 -12.83 2.73
N GLY A 58 22.12 -12.07 1.68
CA GLY A 58 21.94 -12.44 0.27
C GLY A 58 20.53 -12.20 -0.28
N ASN A 59 19.62 -11.62 0.50
CA ASN A 59 18.24 -11.33 0.07
C ASN A 59 18.21 -10.11 -0.85
N ASP A 60 17.42 -10.17 -1.92
CA ASP A 60 17.24 -9.05 -2.85
C ASP A 60 16.03 -8.21 -2.43
N TRP A 61 16.30 -6.94 -2.13
CA TRP A 61 15.33 -5.97 -1.65
C TRP A 61 15.08 -4.86 -2.67
N ILE A 62 13.84 -4.41 -2.69
CA ILE A 62 13.45 -3.09 -3.18
C ILE A 62 13.01 -2.30 -1.95
N LEU A 63 13.66 -1.17 -1.68
CA LEU A 63 13.40 -0.32 -0.53
C LEU A 63 12.80 0.99 -1.02
N VAL A 64 11.67 1.39 -0.44
CA VAL A 64 11.06 2.69 -0.69
C VAL A 64 11.18 3.53 0.58
N LEU A 65 11.78 4.71 0.43
CA LEU A 65 11.93 5.70 1.47
C LEU A 65 11.14 6.95 1.06
N ILE A 66 10.21 7.36 1.92
CA ILE A 66 9.41 8.56 1.73
C ILE A 66 9.74 9.51 2.87
N ARG A 67 10.22 10.70 2.54
CA ARG A 67 10.46 11.78 3.50
C ARG A 67 9.40 12.85 3.32
N MET A 68 8.66 13.10 4.38
CA MET A 68 7.75 14.22 4.52
C MET A 68 8.35 15.23 5.50
N LYS A 69 7.81 16.46 5.56
CA LYS A 69 8.33 17.51 6.44
C LYS A 69 8.42 17.11 7.91
N ARG A 70 7.52 16.23 8.37
CA ARG A 70 7.39 15.83 9.79
C ARG A 70 7.53 14.33 10.04
N SER A 71 7.75 13.52 9.01
CA SER A 71 7.77 12.06 9.17
C SER A 71 8.61 11.39 8.09
N THR A 72 9.02 10.15 8.36
CA THR A 72 9.63 9.25 7.39
C THR A 72 8.82 7.98 7.34
N GLN A 73 8.50 7.50 6.14
CA GLN A 73 7.97 6.17 5.92
C GLN A 73 9.00 5.33 5.18
N MET A 74 9.10 4.06 5.56
CA MET A 74 10.09 3.12 5.05
C MET A 74 9.41 1.78 4.85
N THR A 75 9.43 1.27 3.63
CA THR A 75 8.87 -0.05 3.35
C THR A 75 9.81 -0.82 2.44
N GLY A 76 9.91 -2.13 2.69
CA GLY A 76 10.80 -3.01 1.97
C GLY A 76 10.02 -4.15 1.33
N LEU A 77 10.26 -4.40 0.06
CA LEU A 77 9.80 -5.58 -0.64
C LEU A 77 11.00 -6.50 -0.85
N VAL A 78 10.97 -7.68 -0.25
CA VAL A 78 11.94 -8.73 -0.54
C VAL A 78 11.36 -9.66 -1.59
N ARG A 79 12.12 -9.91 -2.66
CA ARG A 79 11.75 -10.90 -3.67
C ARG A 79 12.33 -12.26 -3.34
N TYR A 80 11.62 -13.31 -3.73
CA TYR A 80 12.10 -14.68 -3.62
C TYR A 80 11.40 -15.57 -4.66
N HIS A 81 11.82 -16.83 -4.76
CA HIS A 81 11.20 -17.80 -5.64
C HIS A 81 10.65 -18.97 -4.82
N GLY A 82 9.53 -19.53 -5.24
CA GLY A 82 9.00 -20.75 -4.67
C GLY A 82 9.74 -22.02 -5.08
N LYS A 83 9.31 -23.17 -4.54
CA LYS A 83 9.72 -24.49 -5.02
C LYS A 83 9.42 -24.67 -6.52
N ASP A 84 8.33 -24.07 -6.99
CA ASP A 84 7.91 -24.00 -8.40
C ASP A 84 8.76 -23.04 -9.26
N LYS A 85 9.80 -22.42 -8.69
CA LYS A 85 10.65 -21.40 -9.32
C LYS A 85 9.89 -20.14 -9.76
N ARG A 86 8.65 -19.94 -9.31
CA ARG A 86 7.87 -18.75 -9.66
C ARG A 86 8.18 -17.61 -8.69
N LEU A 87 8.19 -16.39 -9.23
CA LEU A 87 8.50 -15.17 -8.50
C LEU A 87 7.41 -14.90 -7.45
N ARG A 88 7.84 -14.56 -6.24
CA ARG A 88 7.00 -14.13 -5.13
C ARG A 88 7.69 -12.99 -4.40
N ALA A 89 6.94 -12.25 -3.60
CA ALA A 89 7.51 -11.20 -2.80
C ALA A 89 6.79 -11.04 -1.46
N VAL A 90 7.49 -10.51 -0.47
CA VAL A 90 6.91 -10.09 0.80
C VAL A 90 7.27 -8.64 1.04
N ARG A 91 6.26 -7.79 1.22
CA ARG A 91 6.41 -6.46 1.78
C ARG A 91 6.47 -6.62 3.29
N VAL A 92 7.53 -6.10 3.87
CA VAL A 92 7.69 -5.97 5.32
C VAL A 92 7.67 -4.49 5.64
N ASP A 93 6.84 -4.11 6.62
CA ASP A 93 6.96 -2.79 7.21
C ASP A 93 8.20 -2.74 8.10
N LEU A 94 9.10 -1.81 7.78
CA LEU A 94 10.41 -1.70 8.40
C LEU A 94 10.33 -1.00 9.76
N LEU A 95 9.20 -0.33 10.06
CA LEU A 95 8.94 0.32 11.34
C LEU A 95 8.08 -0.54 12.29
N GLY A 96 7.56 -1.67 11.82
CA GLY A 96 6.87 -2.67 12.64
C GLY A 96 5.43 -2.30 13.04
N ASN A 97 4.84 -1.30 12.41
CA ASN A 97 3.49 -0.81 12.71
C ASN A 97 2.42 -1.46 11.80
N ASP A 98 2.85 -2.06 10.69
CA ASP A 98 1.97 -2.61 9.65
C ASP A 98 2.08 -4.13 9.52
N THR A 99 0.99 -4.72 9.00
CA THR A 99 0.91 -6.15 8.66
C THR A 99 1.79 -6.47 7.45
N ASP A 100 2.47 -7.63 7.48
CA ASP A 100 3.25 -8.11 6.34
C ASP A 100 2.33 -8.44 5.17
N ILE A 101 2.76 -8.15 3.94
CA ILE A 101 1.97 -8.43 2.73
C ILE A 101 2.75 -9.34 1.80
N HIS A 102 2.26 -10.56 1.63
CA HIS A 102 2.76 -11.50 0.65
C HIS A 102 2.04 -11.32 -0.69
N TYR A 103 2.82 -11.30 -1.77
CA TYR A 103 2.35 -11.30 -3.16
C TYR A 103 2.67 -12.65 -3.79
N SER A 104 1.61 -13.35 -4.20
CA SER A 104 1.73 -14.68 -4.82
C SER A 104 2.36 -14.61 -6.22
N ALA A 105 2.75 -15.77 -6.74
CA ALA A 105 3.18 -15.88 -8.13
C ALA A 105 2.06 -15.54 -9.12
N HIS A 106 0.83 -15.97 -8.83
CA HIS A 106 -0.31 -15.70 -9.70
C HIS A 106 -0.64 -14.21 -9.77
N PHE A 107 -0.49 -13.49 -8.65
CA PHE A 107 -0.63 -12.04 -8.60
C PHE A 107 0.30 -11.36 -9.62
N PHE A 108 1.60 -11.67 -9.57
CA PHE A 108 2.57 -11.05 -10.48
C PHE A 108 2.37 -11.45 -11.94
N GLU A 109 1.97 -12.69 -12.21
CA GLU A 109 1.66 -13.11 -13.58
C GLU A 109 0.49 -12.33 -14.18
N ARG A 110 -0.55 -12.06 -13.39
CA ARG A 110 -1.69 -11.25 -13.81
C ARG A 110 -1.26 -9.80 -14.05
N TYR A 111 -0.51 -9.22 -13.12
CA TYR A 111 0.01 -7.86 -13.25
C TYR A 111 0.92 -7.70 -14.49
N TYR A 112 1.89 -8.59 -14.69
CA TYR A 112 2.85 -8.52 -15.80
C TYR A 112 2.26 -8.82 -17.18
N LYS A 113 1.09 -9.47 -17.26
CA LYS A 113 0.37 -9.59 -18.52
C LYS A 113 -0.13 -8.24 -19.04
N ARG A 114 -0.37 -7.28 -18.14
CA ARG A 114 -0.96 -5.98 -18.47
C ARG A 114 0.09 -4.89 -18.55
N PHE A 115 1.01 -4.84 -17.59
CA PHE A 115 1.98 -3.76 -17.47
C PHE A 115 3.38 -4.22 -17.90
N ASP A 116 4.00 -3.42 -18.76
CA ASP A 116 5.43 -3.52 -19.08
C ASP A 116 5.90 -4.92 -19.53
N ARG A 117 5.12 -5.57 -20.40
CA ARG A 117 5.33 -6.97 -20.82
C ARG A 117 6.75 -7.24 -21.35
N GLU A 118 7.36 -6.25 -21.99
CA GLU A 118 8.69 -6.33 -22.62
C GLU A 118 9.86 -6.09 -21.65
N LYS A 119 9.59 -5.57 -20.44
CA LYS A 119 10.64 -5.32 -19.45
C LYS A 119 11.05 -6.61 -18.73
N ASP A 120 12.31 -6.64 -18.29
CA ASP A 120 12.85 -7.67 -17.41
C ASP A 120 11.99 -7.83 -16.13
N PRO A 121 11.72 -9.06 -15.64
CA PRO A 121 10.90 -9.30 -14.46
C PRO A 121 11.32 -8.53 -13.21
N VAL A 122 12.62 -8.29 -13.02
CA VAL A 122 13.14 -7.53 -11.87
C VAL A 122 12.80 -6.06 -12.02
N GLN A 123 12.93 -5.51 -13.23
CA GLN A 123 12.51 -4.15 -13.53
C GLN A 123 11.02 -3.97 -13.30
N ARG A 124 10.18 -4.90 -13.77
CA ARG A 124 8.73 -4.82 -13.55
C ARG A 124 8.34 -4.88 -12.08
N LEU A 125 9.04 -5.69 -11.27
CA LEU A 125 8.81 -5.74 -9.82
C LEU A 125 9.20 -4.42 -9.15
N PHE A 126 10.31 -3.82 -9.57
CA PHE A 126 10.73 -2.51 -9.09
C PHE A 126 9.70 -1.44 -9.43
N ASP A 127 9.28 -1.36 -10.70
CA ASP A 127 8.28 -0.40 -11.18
C ASP A 127 6.90 -0.62 -10.52
N PHE A 128 6.53 -1.87 -10.25
CA PHE A 128 5.33 -2.17 -9.46
C PHE A 128 5.44 -1.61 -8.04
N PHE A 129 6.54 -1.90 -7.34
CA PHE A 129 6.63 -1.55 -5.93
C PHE A 129 6.85 -0.06 -5.72
N THR A 130 7.54 0.64 -6.62
CA THR A 130 7.73 2.09 -6.50
C THR A 130 6.40 2.83 -6.38
N VAL A 131 5.36 2.41 -7.11
CA VAL A 131 4.05 3.07 -7.08
C VAL A 131 3.01 2.39 -6.18
N ASN A 132 3.14 1.09 -5.89
CA ASN A 132 2.15 0.32 -5.13
C ASN A 132 2.65 -0.14 -3.74
N HIS A 133 3.61 0.57 -3.15
CA HIS A 133 4.24 0.17 -1.88
C HIS A 133 3.35 0.33 -0.63
N THR A 134 2.23 1.05 -0.74
CA THR A 134 1.27 1.32 0.34
C THR A 134 -0.18 1.00 -0.12
N PRO A 135 -0.54 -0.28 -0.28
CA PRO A 135 -1.90 -0.66 -0.61
C PRO A 135 -2.86 -0.28 0.53
N SER A 136 -4.05 0.21 0.18
CA SER A 136 -5.17 0.34 1.12
C SER A 136 -5.96 -0.96 1.14
N ILE A 137 -6.28 -1.47 2.33
CA ILE A 137 -6.82 -2.83 2.48
C ILE A 137 -8.09 -2.80 3.33
N GLN A 138 -9.09 -3.53 2.90
CA GLN A 138 -10.33 -3.77 3.64
C GLN A 138 -10.65 -5.26 3.70
N SER A 139 -11.00 -5.74 4.89
CA SER A 139 -11.56 -7.07 5.08
C SER A 139 -13.01 -7.09 4.59
N THR A 140 -13.36 -8.07 3.76
CA THR A 140 -14.67 -8.16 3.12
C THR A 140 -15.56 -9.21 3.78
N LYS A 141 -15.00 -10.37 4.13
CA LYS A 141 -15.77 -11.52 4.62
C LYS A 141 -14.93 -12.43 5.51
N ALA A 142 -15.53 -12.93 6.59
CA ALA A 142 -14.91 -13.98 7.43
C ALA A 142 -15.07 -15.36 6.80
N LEU A 143 -14.02 -16.17 6.84
CA LEU A 143 -14.00 -17.55 6.35
C LEU A 143 -14.16 -18.56 7.51
N PRO A 144 -14.61 -19.79 7.23
CA PRO A 144 -14.83 -20.81 8.27
C PRO A 144 -13.58 -21.21 9.06
N ASP A 145 -12.39 -21.03 8.48
CA ASP A 145 -11.10 -21.32 9.11
C ASP A 145 -10.58 -20.18 10.00
N GLY A 146 -11.36 -19.10 10.17
CA GLY A 146 -11.01 -17.93 10.97
C GLY A 146 -10.18 -16.88 10.23
N THR A 147 -9.83 -17.12 8.96
CA THR A 147 -9.18 -16.09 8.13
C THR A 147 -10.23 -15.13 7.54
N MET A 148 -9.77 -14.00 6.99
CA MET A 148 -10.64 -13.00 6.38
C MET A 148 -10.31 -12.84 4.90
N GLU A 149 -11.30 -12.85 4.01
CA GLU A 149 -11.12 -12.33 2.66
C GLU A 149 -10.79 -10.84 2.73
N VAL A 150 -9.86 -10.39 1.89
CA VAL A 150 -9.49 -8.98 1.79
C VAL A 150 -9.49 -8.49 0.35
N PHE A 151 -9.82 -7.21 0.22
CA PHE A 151 -9.69 -6.44 -1.00
C PHE A 151 -8.67 -5.33 -0.78
N GLY A 152 -7.67 -5.28 -1.65
CA GLY A 152 -6.62 -4.25 -1.65
C GLY A 152 -6.77 -3.33 -2.85
N ALA A 153 -6.76 -2.02 -2.63
CA ALA A 153 -6.63 -1.01 -3.67
C ALA A 153 -5.18 -0.52 -3.75
N MET A 154 -4.68 -0.38 -4.97
CA MET A 154 -3.34 0.10 -5.30
C MET A 154 -3.42 1.06 -6.49
N PHE A 155 -2.35 1.79 -6.75
CA PHE A 155 -2.32 2.77 -7.83
C PHE A 155 -2.59 2.16 -9.23
N HIS A 156 -2.04 0.98 -9.52
CA HIS A 156 -2.22 0.32 -10.81
C HIS A 156 -3.47 -0.58 -10.91
N GLY A 157 -4.22 -0.77 -9.84
CA GLY A 157 -5.37 -1.68 -9.79
C GLY A 157 -5.53 -2.32 -8.43
N ASN A 158 -6.15 -3.50 -8.40
CA ASN A 158 -6.66 -4.07 -7.16
C ASN A 158 -6.10 -5.47 -6.91
N ALA A 159 -6.22 -5.92 -5.66
CA ALA A 159 -5.83 -7.24 -5.23
C ALA A 159 -6.96 -7.91 -4.47
N THR A 160 -7.12 -9.21 -4.68
CA THR A 160 -7.87 -10.06 -3.76
C THR A 160 -6.93 -10.99 -3.03
N GLY A 161 -7.29 -11.32 -1.80
CA GLY A 161 -6.44 -12.14 -0.95
C GLY A 161 -7.11 -12.58 0.32
N ILE A 162 -6.29 -13.11 1.22
CA ILE A 162 -6.70 -13.58 2.54
C ILE A 162 -5.82 -12.90 3.59
N TRP A 163 -6.44 -12.40 4.65
CA TRP A 163 -5.77 -11.98 5.87
C TRP A 163 -5.85 -13.08 6.91
N ASP A 164 -4.68 -13.56 7.30
CA ASP A 164 -4.48 -14.47 8.41
C ASP A 164 -4.00 -13.64 9.61
N SER A 165 -4.92 -13.35 10.53
CA SER A 165 -4.64 -12.56 11.73
C SER A 165 -3.74 -13.31 12.71
N GLY A 166 -3.83 -14.64 12.79
CA GLY A 166 -2.99 -15.48 13.63
C GLY A 166 -1.51 -15.41 13.23
N HIS A 167 -1.25 -15.28 11.93
CA HIS A 167 0.10 -15.08 11.41
C HIS A 167 0.46 -13.62 11.14
N GLY A 168 -0.45 -12.66 11.36
CA GLY A 168 -0.23 -11.25 11.03
C GLY A 168 0.27 -11.08 9.59
N LEU A 169 -0.38 -11.74 8.64
CA LEU A 169 0.02 -11.80 7.23
C LEU A 169 -1.19 -11.64 6.31
N ILE A 170 -1.07 -10.72 5.36
CA ILE A 170 -2.01 -10.60 4.24
C ILE A 170 -1.38 -11.27 3.03
N SER A 171 -2.11 -12.16 2.37
CA SER A 171 -1.67 -12.84 1.15
C SER A 171 -2.53 -12.42 -0.02
N PHE A 172 -2.01 -11.52 -0.85
CA PHE A 172 -2.60 -11.20 -2.14
C PHE A 172 -2.34 -12.33 -3.15
N THR A 173 -3.42 -12.97 -3.58
CA THR A 173 -3.38 -14.13 -4.46
C THR A 173 -3.56 -13.72 -5.91
N THR A 174 -4.40 -12.72 -6.20
CA THR A 174 -4.78 -12.35 -7.56
C THR A 174 -4.77 -10.83 -7.74
N PHE A 175 -4.21 -10.37 -8.86
CA PHE A 175 -4.30 -8.99 -9.31
C PHE A 175 -5.50 -8.80 -10.25
N LEU A 176 -6.25 -7.73 -10.02
CA LEU A 176 -7.41 -7.31 -10.80
C LEU A 176 -7.10 -5.94 -11.44
N ASP A 177 -7.28 -5.86 -12.76
CA ASP A 177 -7.29 -4.58 -13.47
C ASP A 177 -8.58 -3.82 -13.13
N GLN A 178 -8.56 -2.48 -13.14
CA GLN A 178 -9.73 -1.64 -12.86
C GLN A 178 -10.92 -1.96 -13.76
N GLY A 179 -10.66 -2.37 -15.01
CA GLY A 179 -11.69 -2.82 -15.95
C GLY A 179 -12.32 -4.19 -15.64
N LEU A 180 -11.86 -4.90 -14.60
CA LEU A 180 -12.34 -6.24 -14.23
C LEU A 180 -13.12 -6.24 -12.90
N LEU A 181 -13.42 -5.06 -12.34
CA LEU A 181 -14.14 -4.93 -11.08
C LEU A 181 -15.65 -5.01 -11.30
N GLY A 182 -16.34 -5.80 -10.46
CA GLY A 182 -17.79 -5.71 -10.32
C GLY A 182 -18.22 -4.43 -9.59
N ALA A 183 -19.51 -4.08 -9.65
CA ALA A 183 -20.03 -2.82 -9.09
C ALA A 183 -19.72 -2.62 -7.59
N ASP A 184 -19.73 -3.70 -6.80
CA ASP A 184 -19.38 -3.63 -5.38
C ASP A 184 -17.88 -3.40 -5.16
N GLN A 185 -17.04 -3.96 -6.02
CA GLN A 185 -15.59 -3.79 -5.98
C GLN A 185 -15.16 -2.41 -6.46
N GLN A 186 -15.86 -1.83 -7.44
CA GLN A 186 -15.66 -0.44 -7.86
C GLN A 186 -15.93 0.53 -6.71
N ARG A 187 -17.04 0.37 -6.00
CA ARG A 187 -17.35 1.18 -4.81
C ARG A 187 -16.32 1.04 -3.70
N MET A 188 -15.79 -0.17 -3.49
CA MET A 188 -14.68 -0.39 -2.55
C MET A 188 -13.38 0.29 -3.00
N ASP A 189 -13.06 0.22 -4.30
CA ASP A 189 -11.88 0.87 -4.87
C ASP A 189 -11.93 2.39 -4.72
N GLU A 190 -13.07 3.01 -5.02
CA GLU A 190 -13.28 4.45 -4.83
C GLU A 190 -13.10 4.86 -3.36
N SER A 191 -13.70 4.10 -2.44
CA SER A 191 -13.58 4.31 -1.00
C SER A 191 -12.12 4.22 -0.53
N LEU A 192 -11.39 3.19 -0.96
CA LEU A 192 -10.00 2.96 -0.56
C LEU A 192 -9.04 3.97 -1.21
N SER A 193 -9.27 4.33 -2.47
CA SER A 193 -8.50 5.37 -3.18
C SER A 193 -8.63 6.72 -2.49
N MET A 194 -9.85 7.08 -2.08
CA MET A 194 -10.07 8.29 -1.29
C MET A 194 -9.40 8.19 0.10
N GLN A 195 -9.49 7.05 0.79
CA GLN A 195 -8.80 6.87 2.06
C GLN A 195 -7.28 7.08 1.91
N GLN A 196 -6.67 6.53 0.85
CA GLN A 196 -5.25 6.71 0.55
C GLN A 196 -4.91 8.18 0.31
N TYR A 197 -5.74 8.90 -0.45
CA TYR A 197 -5.58 10.33 -0.66
C TYR A 197 -5.59 11.09 0.69
N PHE A 198 -6.52 10.78 1.59
CA PHE A 198 -6.62 11.43 2.90
C PHE A 198 -5.45 11.14 3.84
N GLN A 199 -4.77 9.99 3.72
CA GLN A 199 -3.61 9.66 4.56
C GLN A 199 -2.44 10.64 4.40
N TYR A 200 -2.37 11.37 3.29
CA TYR A 200 -1.32 12.36 3.05
C TYR A 200 -1.58 13.73 3.71
N PHE A 201 -2.76 13.93 4.30
CA PHE A 201 -3.15 15.19 4.92
C PHE A 201 -3.06 15.14 6.45
N THR A 202 -2.56 16.23 7.04
CA THR A 202 -2.59 16.41 8.50
C THR A 202 -4.02 16.40 9.03
N PRO A 203 -4.26 16.06 10.32
CA PRO A 203 -5.61 16.09 10.89
C PRO A 203 -6.36 17.42 10.65
N GLY A 204 -5.65 18.56 10.78
CA GLY A 204 -6.23 19.88 10.49
C GLY A 204 -6.58 20.09 9.01
N GLN A 205 -5.76 19.61 8.08
CA GLN A 205 -6.08 19.65 6.64
C GLN A 205 -7.25 18.73 6.31
N ARG A 206 -7.31 17.53 6.88
CA ARG A 206 -8.45 16.60 6.71
C ARG A 206 -9.75 17.22 7.21
N GLN A 207 -9.72 17.85 8.39
CA GLN A 207 -10.87 18.55 8.94
C GLN A 207 -11.31 19.72 8.04
N ARG A 208 -10.36 20.48 7.49
CA ARG A 208 -10.66 21.58 6.59
C ARG A 208 -11.30 21.08 5.29
N MET A 209 -10.71 20.06 4.66
CA MET A 209 -11.25 19.44 3.46
C MET A 209 -12.64 18.85 3.68
N LEU A 210 -12.87 18.24 4.85
CA LEU A 210 -14.20 17.76 5.23
C LEU A 210 -15.19 18.93 5.24
N LEU A 211 -14.88 20.01 5.96
CA LEU A 211 -15.74 21.20 6.04
C LEU A 211 -16.03 21.81 4.66
N ASP A 212 -15.01 21.90 3.81
CA ASP A 212 -15.15 22.42 2.44
C ASP A 212 -16.05 21.51 1.60
N ALA A 213 -15.89 20.17 1.70
CA ALA A 213 -16.75 19.20 1.05
C ALA A 213 -18.19 19.24 1.59
N GLU A 214 -18.41 19.39 2.91
CA GLU A 214 -19.76 19.52 3.46
C GLU A 214 -20.45 20.79 2.95
N ALA A 215 -19.71 21.89 2.82
CA ALA A 215 -20.23 23.15 2.32
C ALA A 215 -20.56 23.09 0.82
N GLU A 216 -19.79 22.34 0.03
CA GLU A 216 -20.07 22.11 -1.38
C GLU A 216 -21.28 21.19 -1.57
N LEU A 217 -21.34 20.07 -0.85
CA LEU A 217 -22.47 19.12 -0.93
C LEU A 217 -23.79 19.76 -0.45
N LYS A 218 -23.75 20.64 0.57
CA LYS A 218 -24.93 21.43 0.95
C LYS A 218 -25.38 22.37 -0.17
N ARG A 219 -24.45 23.01 -0.88
CA ARG A 219 -24.76 23.86 -2.04
C ARG A 219 -25.34 23.05 -3.19
N GLN A 220 -24.78 21.87 -3.45
CA GLN A 220 -25.26 20.96 -4.48
C GLN A 220 -26.65 20.39 -4.16
N ALA A 221 -26.92 19.98 -2.93
CA ALA A 221 -28.24 19.51 -2.51
C ALA A 221 -29.33 20.59 -2.61
N MET A 222 -28.97 21.88 -2.45
CA MET A 222 -29.88 23.00 -2.70
C MET A 222 -30.17 23.21 -4.19
N GLN A 223 -29.25 22.87 -5.08
CA GLN A 223 -29.39 23.03 -6.53
C GLN A 223 -29.94 21.78 -7.23
N ARG A 224 -29.69 20.59 -6.67
CA ARG A 224 -29.95 19.27 -7.24
C ARG A 224 -30.45 18.32 -6.15
N PRO A 225 -31.68 18.52 -5.65
CA PRO A 225 -32.23 17.72 -4.55
C PRO A 225 -32.31 16.22 -4.88
N GLU A 226 -32.33 15.86 -6.16
CA GLU A 226 -32.27 14.46 -6.64
C GLU A 226 -30.98 13.72 -6.26
N LEU A 227 -29.89 14.42 -5.95
CA LEU A 227 -28.59 13.84 -5.55
C LEU A 227 -28.42 13.72 -4.02
N ALA A 228 -29.36 14.24 -3.23
CA ALA A 228 -29.22 14.37 -1.79
C ALA A 228 -28.92 13.04 -1.05
N GLN A 229 -29.45 11.92 -1.55
CA GLN A 229 -29.22 10.60 -0.96
C GLN A 229 -27.78 10.10 -1.22
N GLN A 230 -27.23 10.36 -2.40
CA GLN A 230 -25.83 10.04 -2.72
C GLN A 230 -24.87 10.96 -1.97
N ASP A 231 -25.17 12.26 -1.90
CA ASP A 231 -24.38 13.26 -1.18
C ASP A 231 -24.28 12.92 0.32
N GLN A 232 -25.37 12.43 0.92
CA GLN A 232 -25.40 12.00 2.32
C GLN A 232 -24.55 10.74 2.58
N GLN A 233 -24.52 9.80 1.63
CA GLN A 233 -23.66 8.62 1.70
C GLN A 233 -22.18 9.01 1.59
N LEU A 234 -21.84 9.90 0.67
CA LEU A 234 -20.49 10.43 0.49
C LEU A 234 -20.02 11.19 1.75
N LEU A 235 -20.87 12.04 2.33
CA LEU A 235 -20.60 12.75 3.59
C LEU A 235 -20.31 11.79 4.75
N THR A 236 -21.06 10.70 4.83
CA THR A 236 -20.87 9.68 5.87
C THR A 236 -19.51 9.01 5.73
N LEU A 237 -19.12 8.67 4.51
CA LEU A 237 -17.80 8.10 4.20
C LEU A 237 -16.66 9.09 4.53
N LEU A 238 -16.77 10.34 4.09
CA LEU A 238 -15.78 11.39 4.36
C LEU A 238 -15.59 11.61 5.88
N ARG A 239 -16.67 11.62 6.66
CA ARG A 239 -16.62 11.74 8.13
C ARG A 239 -15.94 10.54 8.78
N GLN A 240 -16.24 9.32 8.33
CA GLN A 240 -15.56 8.11 8.84
C GLN A 240 -14.06 8.16 8.57
N TRP A 241 -13.63 8.68 7.43
CA TRP A 241 -12.21 8.79 7.09
C TRP A 241 -11.48 9.91 7.83
N ALA A 242 -12.12 11.06 8.03
CA ALA A 242 -11.58 12.12 8.87
C ALA A 242 -11.46 11.69 10.35
N GLY A 243 -12.44 10.91 10.83
CA GLY A 243 -12.58 10.46 12.21
C GLY A 243 -11.64 9.30 12.63
N ARG A 244 -11.09 8.51 11.72
CA ARG A 244 -10.13 7.41 12.02
C ARG A 244 -8.73 7.89 12.49
N SER A 245 -8.63 9.10 13.03
CA SER A 245 -7.38 9.71 13.51
C SER A 245 -7.08 9.48 15.00
N GLY A 246 -7.83 8.62 15.69
CA GLY A 246 -7.56 8.24 17.07
C GLY A 246 -8.19 6.90 17.41
N GLY A 247 -7.37 5.88 17.64
CA GLY A 247 -7.83 4.55 18.06
C GLY A 247 -7.12 3.40 17.37
N ALA A 248 -5.84 3.23 17.69
CA ALA A 248 -5.24 1.91 17.95
C ALA A 248 -4.62 2.00 19.35
#